data_AF-A0A6I1ZAF9-F1
#
_entry.id   AF-A0A6I1ZAF9-F1
#
_cell.length_a   1.000
_cell.length_b   1.000
_cell.length_c   1.000
_cell.angle_alpha   90.00
_cell.angle_beta   90.00
_cell.angle_gamma   90.00
#
_symmetry.space_group_name_H-M   'P 1'
#
loop_
_entity.id
_entity.type
_entity.pdbx_description
1 polymer ?
#
loop_
_entity_poly.entity_id
_entity_poly.type
_entity_poly.pdbx_seq_one_letter_code
_entity_poly.pdbx_strand_id
1 'polypeptide(L)'
;YPYISPEDGYRGAHHRPWVRPPDWQEFLAVYKATDQKILQVTLAPEIEGAIDFIHHCIDRGIVVGLGHHNAPAEIIKQACDAGATVSTHLGNGCANMIHRHDNPLWPQLADDRLIASIIVDGFHLRPEEVQVFYKVKGPERTVLISDVVKLAGMPPGEYSYDNRDVVLTPEGMIKFPAQNVLAGASLPISTGVGNVMRFTGCSLADAIHMASRNTARLHGLSDRGEIKVGKRADLILFTLKEGALSINKTIIAGKEVYTAE
;
A
#
# COMPACT_ATOMS: atom_id res chain seq x y z
N TYR A 1 15.91 -1.48 7.14
CA TYR A 1 15.83 -2.81 6.50
C TYR A 1 14.43 -3.38 6.73
N PRO A 2 13.95 -4.42 6.02
CA PRO A 2 12.57 -4.84 6.18
C PRO A 2 12.37 -5.67 7.45
N TYR A 3 11.58 -5.14 8.39
CA TYR A 3 11.18 -5.77 9.64
C TYR A 3 9.92 -6.61 9.45
N ILE A 4 10.00 -7.62 8.59
CA ILE A 4 8.86 -8.42 8.11
C ILE A 4 9.02 -9.91 8.42
N SER A 5 8.01 -10.73 8.11
CA SER A 5 8.08 -12.17 8.30
C SER A 5 9.16 -12.81 7.42
N PRO A 6 9.98 -13.71 7.98
CA PRO A 6 10.94 -14.50 7.23
C PRO A 6 10.29 -15.66 6.45
N GLU A 7 9.02 -15.97 6.71
CA GLU A 7 8.30 -17.10 6.14
C GLU A 7 8.01 -16.87 4.65
N ASP A 8 8.32 -17.86 3.81
CA ASP A 8 8.03 -17.76 2.38
C ASP A 8 6.52 -17.68 2.13
N GLY A 9 6.12 -16.94 1.08
CA GLY A 9 4.74 -16.48 0.92
C GLY A 9 4.55 -15.12 1.58
N TYR A 10 4.60 -15.04 2.92
CA TYR A 10 4.40 -13.78 3.66
C TYR A 10 5.51 -12.77 3.41
N ARG A 11 6.77 -13.22 3.37
CA ARG A 11 7.93 -12.43 2.92
C ARG A 11 7.72 -11.82 1.53
N GLY A 12 6.98 -12.51 0.66
CA GLY A 12 6.77 -12.13 -0.73
C GLY A 12 8.09 -11.88 -1.48
N ALA A 13 8.10 -10.78 -2.23
CA ALA A 13 9.20 -10.37 -3.09
C ALA A 13 10.46 -9.85 -2.35
N HIS A 14 10.46 -9.74 -1.01
CA HIS A 14 11.59 -9.19 -0.26
C HIS A 14 12.74 -10.19 -0.11
N HIS A 15 13.98 -9.80 -0.40
CA HIS A 15 15.10 -10.74 -0.38
C HIS A 15 15.46 -11.21 1.05
N ARG A 16 15.42 -12.54 1.26
CA ARG A 16 15.49 -13.22 2.57
C ARG A 16 16.68 -12.81 3.45
N PRO A 17 17.92 -12.67 2.95
CA PRO A 17 19.08 -12.26 3.75
C PRO A 17 18.95 -10.88 4.41
N TRP A 18 18.06 -10.02 3.92
CA TRP A 18 17.84 -8.69 4.50
C TRP A 18 16.75 -8.64 5.56
N VAL A 19 15.93 -9.70 5.67
CA VAL A 19 14.81 -9.77 6.64
C VAL A 19 15.35 -10.07 8.02
N ARG A 20 15.01 -9.22 8.99
CA ARG A 20 15.47 -9.32 10.38
C ARG A 20 14.50 -8.63 11.36
N PRO A 21 14.60 -8.91 12.67
CA PRO A 21 13.85 -8.19 13.68
C PRO A 21 14.08 -6.67 13.65
N PRO A 22 13.08 -5.87 14.06
CA PRO A 22 13.23 -4.43 14.20
C PRO A 22 14.34 -4.07 15.20
N ASP A 23 15.19 -3.14 14.80
CA ASP A 23 16.18 -2.50 15.66
C ASP A 23 15.87 -1.00 15.69
N TRP A 24 15.48 -0.53 16.87
CA TRP A 24 15.12 0.87 17.06
C TRP A 24 16.29 1.83 16.82
N GLN A 25 17.52 1.46 17.19
CA GLN A 25 18.69 2.32 16.99
C GLN A 25 19.07 2.39 15.51
N GLU A 26 18.99 1.27 14.80
CA GLU A 26 19.16 1.23 13.34
C GLU A 26 18.13 2.13 12.65
N PHE A 27 16.84 1.96 12.97
CA PHE A 27 15.78 2.79 12.41
C PHE A 27 15.98 4.27 12.74
N LEU A 28 16.36 4.59 13.97
CA LEU A 28 16.58 5.97 14.39
C LEU A 28 17.75 6.63 13.64
N ALA A 29 18.80 5.86 13.28
CA ALA A 29 19.88 6.35 12.44
C ALA A 29 19.38 6.71 11.03
N VAL A 30 18.56 5.85 10.42
CA VAL A 30 17.93 6.12 9.11
C VAL A 30 16.96 7.30 9.19
N TYR A 31 16.13 7.34 10.23
CA TYR A 31 15.19 8.43 10.47
C TYR A 31 15.92 9.78 10.57
N LYS A 32 17.02 9.85 11.32
CA LYS A 32 17.86 11.05 11.38
C LYS A 32 18.50 11.39 10.04
N ALA A 33 19.00 10.39 9.30
CA ALA A 33 19.62 10.58 7.99
C ALA A 33 18.64 11.10 6.91
N THR A 34 17.34 10.93 7.13
CA THR A 34 16.29 11.46 6.24
C THR A 34 15.74 12.81 6.69
N ASP A 35 16.42 13.53 7.60
CA ASP A 35 15.88 14.72 8.28
C ASP A 35 14.52 14.48 8.92
N GLN A 36 14.31 13.29 9.48
CA GLN A 36 13.06 12.90 10.16
C GLN A 36 11.84 12.88 9.21
N LYS A 37 12.06 12.65 7.91
CA LYS A 37 11.01 12.66 6.87
C LYS A 37 10.33 11.30 6.65
N ILE A 38 10.62 10.27 7.45
CA ILE A 38 9.89 8.99 7.37
C ILE A 38 8.49 9.21 7.95
N LEU A 39 7.47 9.06 7.11
CA LEU A 39 6.06 9.22 7.50
C LEU A 39 5.38 7.90 7.86
N GLN A 40 5.85 6.79 7.30
CA GLN A 40 5.25 5.47 7.48
C GLN A 40 6.32 4.38 7.48
N VAL A 41 6.08 3.33 8.27
CA VAL A 41 6.83 2.07 8.25
C VAL A 41 5.85 0.90 8.14
N THR A 42 6.22 -0.16 7.42
CA THR A 42 5.49 -1.44 7.41
C THR A 42 6.33 -2.50 8.11
N LEU A 43 5.69 -3.31 8.96
CA LEU A 43 6.36 -4.40 9.67
C LEU A 43 5.42 -5.59 9.92
N ALA A 44 6.02 -6.73 10.25
CA ALA A 44 5.31 -7.92 10.71
C ALA A 44 5.22 -7.94 12.25
N PRO A 45 4.02 -7.89 12.84
CA PRO A 45 3.88 -7.69 14.28
C PRO A 45 4.22 -8.92 15.13
N GLU A 46 4.30 -10.12 14.54
CA GLU A 46 4.72 -11.35 15.21
C GLU A 46 6.24 -11.47 15.42
N ILE A 47 7.02 -10.58 14.80
CA ILE A 47 8.47 -10.59 14.94
C ILE A 47 8.88 -10.00 16.29
N GLU A 48 9.88 -10.61 16.92
CA GLU A 48 10.41 -10.18 18.21
C GLU A 48 10.75 -8.68 18.22
N GLY A 49 10.31 -7.97 19.27
CA GLY A 49 10.52 -6.53 19.41
C GLY A 49 9.58 -5.64 18.58
N ALA A 50 8.71 -6.21 17.73
CA ALA A 50 7.81 -5.43 16.88
C ALA A 50 6.85 -4.54 17.67
N ILE A 51 6.18 -5.07 18.71
CA ILE A 51 5.18 -4.28 19.47
C ILE A 51 5.81 -3.05 20.13
N ASP A 52 6.99 -3.18 20.74
CA ASP A 52 7.71 -2.04 21.33
C ASP A 52 8.19 -1.06 20.26
N PHE A 53 8.62 -1.57 19.10
CA PHE A 53 8.97 -0.74 17.95
C PHE A 53 7.77 0.08 17.44
N ILE A 54 6.56 -0.50 17.42
CA ILE A 54 5.33 0.21 17.07
C ILE A 54 5.14 1.41 18.01
N HIS A 55 5.22 1.21 19.33
CA HIS A 55 5.10 2.32 20.29
C HIS A 55 6.11 3.44 19.99
N HIS A 56 7.38 3.11 19.73
CA HIS A 56 8.40 4.10 19.41
C HIS A 56 8.13 4.90 18.12
N CYS A 57 7.54 4.25 17.11
CA CYS A 57 7.11 4.91 15.88
C CYS A 57 5.93 5.87 16.12
N ILE A 58 4.91 5.41 16.86
CA ILE A 58 3.71 6.19 17.15
C ILE A 58 4.03 7.43 17.99
N ASP A 59 4.92 7.31 18.98
CA ASP A 59 5.42 8.45 19.78
C ASP A 59 6.06 9.57 18.94
N ARG A 60 6.46 9.25 17.70
CA ARG A 60 7.08 10.19 16.74
C ARG A 60 6.15 10.59 15.59
N GLY A 61 4.88 10.20 15.66
CA GLY A 61 3.90 10.48 14.60
C GLY A 61 4.15 9.72 13.31
N ILE A 62 4.90 8.61 13.36
CA ILE A 62 5.14 7.75 12.20
C ILE A 62 3.99 6.74 12.11
N VAL A 63 3.31 6.71 10.97
CA VAL A 63 2.25 5.74 10.70
C VAL A 63 2.85 4.33 10.65
N VAL A 64 2.20 3.37 11.30
CA VAL A 64 2.61 1.97 11.27
C VAL A 64 1.59 1.16 10.49
N GLY A 65 2.08 0.45 9.47
CA GLY A 65 1.34 -0.55 8.72
C GLY A 65 1.76 -1.98 9.07
N LEU A 66 0.77 -2.88 9.07
CA LEU A 66 0.95 -4.32 9.20
C LEU A 66 0.98 -4.91 7.79
N GLY A 67 2.07 -5.59 7.45
CA GLY A 67 2.24 -6.19 6.13
C GLY A 67 3.33 -7.25 6.14
N HIS A 68 3.30 -8.16 5.17
CA HIS A 68 4.27 -9.25 5.04
C HIS A 68 4.38 -10.10 6.31
N HIS A 69 3.25 -10.56 6.83
CA HIS A 69 3.15 -11.13 8.16
C HIS A 69 2.13 -12.27 8.23
N ASN A 70 2.35 -13.20 9.15
CA ASN A 70 1.45 -14.32 9.46
C ASN A 70 0.99 -14.28 10.93
N ALA A 71 0.96 -13.10 11.52
CA ALA A 71 0.53 -12.93 12.91
C ALA A 71 -0.88 -13.48 13.18
N PRO A 72 -1.09 -14.17 14.31
CA PRO A 72 -2.43 -14.54 14.76
C PRO A 72 -3.22 -13.31 15.23
N ALA A 73 -4.53 -13.48 15.39
CA ALA A 73 -5.46 -12.40 15.71
C ALA A 73 -5.08 -11.65 16.99
N GLU A 74 -4.59 -12.34 18.01
CA GLU A 74 -4.18 -11.78 19.29
C GLU A 74 -3.00 -10.80 19.13
N ILE A 75 -2.02 -11.15 18.29
CA ILE A 75 -0.84 -10.31 18.03
C ILE A 75 -1.22 -9.11 17.16
N ILE A 76 -2.10 -9.29 16.17
CA ILE A 76 -2.63 -8.17 15.38
C ILE A 76 -3.39 -7.19 16.27
N LYS A 77 -4.20 -7.71 17.21
CA LYS A 77 -4.87 -6.89 18.21
C LYS A 77 -3.86 -6.12 19.06
N GLN A 78 -2.80 -6.76 19.56
CA GLN A 78 -1.74 -6.08 20.31
C GLN A 78 -1.07 -4.97 19.50
N ALA A 79 -0.79 -5.22 18.22
CA ALA A 79 -0.21 -4.21 17.33
C ALA A 79 -1.13 -3.00 17.12
N CYS A 80 -2.44 -3.24 16.98
CA CYS A 80 -3.44 -2.17 16.90
C CYS A 80 -3.60 -1.44 18.24
N ASP A 81 -3.54 -2.16 19.37
CA ASP A 81 -3.55 -1.56 20.71
C ASP A 81 -2.31 -0.69 20.95
N ALA A 82 -1.16 -1.06 20.36
CA ALA A 82 0.07 -0.28 20.32
C ALA A 82 0.03 0.91 19.33
N GLY A 83 -1.01 1.00 18.50
CA GLY A 83 -1.27 2.14 17.63
C GLY A 83 -1.04 1.92 16.13
N ALA A 84 -0.82 0.69 15.65
CA ALA A 84 -0.82 0.43 14.21
C ALA A 84 -2.19 0.74 13.59
N THR A 85 -2.21 1.38 12.42
CA THR A 85 -3.44 1.90 11.80
C THR A 85 -3.62 1.50 10.34
N VAL A 86 -2.67 0.79 9.73
CA VAL A 86 -2.73 0.43 8.30
C VAL A 86 -2.58 -1.07 8.12
N SER A 87 -3.40 -1.65 7.26
CA SER A 87 -3.10 -2.91 6.59
C SER A 87 -2.40 -2.59 5.28
N THR A 88 -1.10 -2.86 5.21
CA THR A 88 -0.29 -2.58 4.02
C THR A 88 -0.69 -3.54 2.90
N HIS A 89 -0.97 -3.00 1.70
CA HIS A 89 -1.36 -3.71 0.47
C HIS A 89 -2.25 -4.95 0.72
N LEU A 90 -3.27 -4.81 1.57
CA LEU A 90 -4.07 -5.90 2.14
C LEU A 90 -4.48 -6.93 1.08
N GLY A 91 -4.26 -8.21 1.39
CA GLY A 91 -4.39 -9.34 0.45
C GLY A 91 -3.08 -9.73 -0.25
N ASN A 92 -2.06 -8.87 -0.20
CA ASN A 92 -0.71 -9.12 -0.71
C ASN A 92 0.29 -9.31 0.42
N GLY A 93 1.53 -9.70 0.09
CA GLY A 93 2.50 -10.11 1.11
C GLY A 93 1.95 -11.24 2.00
N CYS A 94 1.14 -12.11 1.40
CA CYS A 94 0.49 -13.26 2.01
C CYS A 94 0.92 -14.53 1.27
N ALA A 95 0.86 -15.68 1.94
CA ALA A 95 1.14 -16.96 1.29
C ALA A 95 0.07 -17.33 0.25
N ASN A 96 0.47 -18.06 -0.80
CA ASN A 96 -0.45 -18.59 -1.83
C ASN A 96 -1.50 -19.55 -1.24
N MET A 97 -1.17 -20.20 -0.12
CA MET A 97 -2.05 -21.06 0.65
C MET A 97 -2.06 -20.55 2.09
N ILE A 98 -3.25 -20.26 2.61
CA ILE A 98 -3.45 -19.78 3.99
C ILE A 98 -4.41 -20.71 4.74
N HIS A 99 -4.32 -20.73 6.07
CA HIS A 99 -5.28 -21.46 6.88
C HIS A 99 -6.66 -20.79 6.82
N ARG A 100 -7.73 -21.59 6.80
CA ARG A 100 -9.10 -21.11 6.64
C ARG A 100 -9.51 -20.12 7.74
N HIS A 101 -9.15 -20.43 8.98
CA HIS A 101 -9.57 -19.66 10.17
C HIS A 101 -8.45 -18.82 10.75
N ASP A 102 -7.23 -19.35 10.75
CA ASP A 102 -6.07 -18.73 11.41
C ASP A 102 -5.17 -18.09 10.36
N ASN A 103 -5.59 -16.94 9.87
CA ASN A 103 -4.83 -16.15 8.89
C ASN A 103 -4.88 -14.66 9.26
N PRO A 104 -3.93 -13.86 8.75
CA PRO A 104 -3.84 -12.45 9.09
C PRO A 104 -4.93 -11.58 8.44
N LEU A 105 -5.73 -12.09 7.49
CA LEU A 105 -6.71 -11.29 6.75
C LEU A 105 -7.95 -10.99 7.60
N TRP A 106 -8.53 -12.01 8.25
CA TRP A 106 -9.76 -11.85 9.02
C TRP A 106 -9.67 -10.82 10.15
N PRO A 107 -8.69 -10.87 11.08
CA PRO A 107 -8.56 -9.86 12.12
C PRO A 107 -8.31 -8.46 11.55
N GLN A 108 -7.55 -8.34 10.46
CA GLN A 108 -7.32 -7.04 9.82
C GLN A 108 -8.58 -6.46 9.17
N LEU A 109 -9.37 -7.30 8.50
CA LEU A 109 -10.64 -6.87 7.90
C LEU A 109 -11.66 -6.46 8.97
N ALA A 110 -11.76 -7.23 10.04
CA ALA A 110 -12.73 -7.00 11.11
C ALA A 110 -12.39 -5.80 12.02
N ASP A 111 -11.12 -5.41 12.14
CA ASP A 111 -10.72 -4.30 13.02
C ASP A 111 -10.89 -2.94 12.33
N ASP A 112 -11.84 -2.16 12.82
CA ASP A 112 -12.17 -0.81 12.33
C ASP A 112 -11.09 0.26 12.53
N ARG A 113 -10.07 -0.04 13.34
CA ARG A 113 -8.91 0.84 13.55
C ARG A 113 -7.92 0.78 12.38
N LEU A 114 -7.97 -0.29 11.58
CA LEU A 114 -7.09 -0.49 10.44
C LEU A 114 -7.72 0.00 9.14
N ILE A 115 -7.03 0.92 8.48
CA ILE A 115 -7.28 1.35 7.11
C ILE A 115 -6.66 0.32 6.16
N ALA A 116 -7.43 -0.14 5.18
CA ALA A 116 -6.91 -1.01 4.13
C ALA A 116 -6.23 -0.17 3.04
N SER A 117 -4.92 -0.31 2.88
CA SER A 117 -4.26 0.12 1.63
C SER A 117 -4.32 -1.05 0.63
N ILE A 118 -4.76 -0.79 -0.60
CA ILE A 118 -4.99 -1.85 -1.60
C ILE A 118 -4.49 -1.46 -2.98
N ILE A 119 -4.01 -2.45 -3.72
CA ILE A 119 -3.55 -2.32 -5.11
C ILE A 119 -4.66 -2.84 -6.01
N VAL A 120 -5.27 -1.95 -6.80
CA VAL A 120 -6.44 -2.26 -7.63
C VAL A 120 -6.08 -2.23 -9.11
N ASP A 121 -4.96 -2.85 -9.48
CA ASP A 121 -4.48 -2.93 -10.86
C ASP A 121 -5.16 -4.05 -11.68
N GLY A 122 -5.87 -4.97 -11.00
CA GLY A 122 -6.52 -6.13 -11.61
C GLY A 122 -5.64 -7.40 -11.61
N PHE A 123 -4.42 -7.33 -11.06
CA PHE A 123 -3.50 -8.46 -10.90
C PHE A 123 -3.29 -8.82 -9.44
N HIS A 124 -3.08 -7.82 -8.57
CA HIS A 124 -2.81 -8.01 -7.15
C HIS A 124 -4.06 -8.47 -6.38
N LEU A 125 -5.23 -7.97 -6.78
CA LEU A 125 -6.51 -8.35 -6.20
C LEU A 125 -7.51 -8.64 -7.30
N ARG A 126 -8.27 -9.72 -7.12
CA ARG A 126 -9.44 -10.03 -7.94
C ARG A 126 -10.60 -9.09 -7.62
N PRO A 127 -11.55 -8.88 -8.55
CA PRO A 127 -12.70 -8.02 -8.32
C PRO A 127 -13.48 -8.36 -7.04
N GLU A 128 -13.64 -9.64 -6.72
CA GLU A 128 -14.38 -10.11 -5.53
C GLU A 128 -13.66 -9.74 -4.23
N GLU A 129 -12.33 -9.78 -4.20
CA GLU A 129 -11.53 -9.39 -3.04
C GLU A 129 -11.68 -7.89 -2.78
N VAL A 130 -11.57 -7.08 -3.83
CA VAL A 130 -11.79 -5.63 -3.77
C VAL A 130 -13.21 -5.30 -3.30
N GLN A 131 -14.22 -6.03 -3.78
CA GLN A 131 -15.61 -5.86 -3.33
C GLN A 131 -15.79 -6.17 -1.85
N VAL A 132 -15.19 -7.26 -1.35
CA VAL A 132 -15.26 -7.63 0.08
C VAL A 132 -14.58 -6.56 0.92
N PHE A 133 -13.37 -6.15 0.55
CA PHE A 133 -12.62 -5.14 1.30
C PHE A 133 -13.37 -3.81 1.33
N TYR A 134 -13.92 -3.38 0.18
CA TYR A 134 -14.73 -2.18 0.09
C TYR A 134 -16.01 -2.25 0.94
N LYS A 135 -16.73 -3.37 0.93
CA LYS A 135 -17.96 -3.53 1.73
C LYS A 135 -17.67 -3.50 3.23
N VAL A 136 -16.55 -4.06 3.66
CA VAL A 136 -16.17 -4.13 5.07
C VAL A 136 -15.57 -2.82 5.57
N LYS A 137 -14.64 -2.22 4.81
CA LYS A 137 -13.91 -1.02 5.23
C LYS A 137 -14.60 0.28 4.83
N GLY A 138 -15.38 0.26 3.76
CA GLY A 138 -15.99 1.43 3.17
C GLY A 138 -14.97 2.39 2.52
N PRO A 139 -15.47 3.46 1.87
CA PRO A 139 -14.63 4.41 1.16
C PRO A 139 -13.77 5.28 2.07
N GLU A 140 -14.10 5.43 3.36
CA GLU A 140 -13.34 6.26 4.31
C GLU A 140 -12.11 5.55 4.89
N ARG A 141 -12.15 4.22 5.00
CA ARG A 141 -11.05 3.39 5.56
C ARG A 141 -10.33 2.57 4.51
N THR A 142 -10.38 3.01 3.26
CA THR A 142 -9.66 2.40 2.14
C THR A 142 -8.75 3.44 1.49
N VAL A 143 -7.52 3.05 1.19
CA VAL A 143 -6.54 3.86 0.46
C VAL A 143 -6.11 3.09 -0.79
N LEU A 144 -6.19 3.73 -1.95
CA LEU A 144 -5.63 3.18 -3.17
C LEU A 144 -4.13 3.50 -3.22
N ILE A 145 -3.33 2.47 -3.42
CA ILE A 145 -1.90 2.57 -3.69
C ILE A 145 -1.58 1.91 -5.03
N SER A 146 -0.49 2.32 -5.66
CA SER A 146 -0.03 1.66 -6.88
C SER A 146 0.96 0.54 -6.60
N ASP A 147 1.82 0.69 -5.58
CA ASP A 147 2.98 -0.18 -5.35
C ASP A 147 3.85 -0.36 -6.61
N VAL A 148 3.92 0.70 -7.44
CA VAL A 148 4.67 0.67 -8.69
C VAL A 148 6.17 0.57 -8.43
N VAL A 149 6.82 -0.30 -9.18
CA VAL A 149 8.27 -0.48 -9.14
C VAL A 149 8.92 0.12 -10.39
N LYS A 150 10.26 0.13 -10.41
CA LYS A 150 11.08 0.69 -11.48
C LYS A 150 10.80 0.17 -12.91
N LEU A 151 10.06 -0.93 -13.05
CA LEU A 151 9.67 -1.49 -14.35
C LEU A 151 8.40 -0.85 -14.93
N ALA A 152 7.69 -0.02 -14.16
CA ALA A 152 6.58 0.76 -14.68
C ALA A 152 7.03 1.62 -15.88
N GLY A 153 6.32 1.50 -17.01
CA GLY A 153 6.63 2.20 -18.25
C GLY A 153 7.71 1.55 -19.13
N MET A 154 8.29 0.43 -18.72
CA MET A 154 9.21 -0.35 -19.56
C MET A 154 8.45 -1.25 -20.56
N PRO A 155 9.04 -1.62 -21.70
CA PRO A 155 8.44 -2.59 -22.61
C PRO A 155 8.32 -3.98 -21.95
N PRO A 156 7.36 -4.82 -22.35
CA PRO A 156 7.25 -6.18 -21.87
C PRO A 156 8.53 -6.98 -22.12
N GLY A 157 8.92 -7.82 -21.16
CA GLY A 157 10.15 -8.61 -21.28
C GLY A 157 10.66 -9.19 -19.97
N GLU A 158 11.80 -9.86 -20.06
CA GLU A 158 12.56 -10.41 -18.93
C GLU A 158 13.59 -9.41 -18.45
N TYR A 159 13.68 -9.25 -17.14
CA TYR A 159 14.61 -8.34 -16.47
C TYR A 159 15.26 -9.05 -15.29
N SER A 160 16.36 -8.48 -14.79
CA SER A 160 17.01 -8.95 -13.56
C SER A 160 17.12 -7.82 -12.53
N TYR A 161 16.79 -8.13 -11.27
CA TYR A 161 16.95 -7.21 -10.14
C TYR A 161 17.53 -7.94 -8.93
N ASP A 162 18.65 -7.45 -8.40
CA ASP A 162 19.39 -8.07 -7.30
C ASP A 162 19.67 -9.57 -7.55
N ASN A 163 20.08 -9.90 -8.78
CA ASN A 163 20.30 -11.28 -9.25
C ASN A 163 19.07 -12.19 -9.19
N ARG A 164 17.87 -11.61 -9.30
CA ARG A 164 16.60 -12.34 -9.39
C ARG A 164 15.88 -11.97 -10.66
N ASP A 165 15.45 -12.99 -11.39
CA ASP A 165 14.74 -12.83 -12.65
C ASP A 165 13.29 -12.42 -12.41
N VAL A 166 12.86 -11.39 -13.14
CA VAL A 166 11.49 -10.87 -13.13
C VAL A 166 10.97 -10.78 -14.55
N VAL A 167 9.67 -11.00 -14.70
CA VAL A 167 8.98 -10.90 -15.99
C VAL A 167 7.95 -9.80 -15.90
N LEU A 168 7.99 -8.85 -16.84
CA LEU A 168 6.92 -7.88 -17.10
C LEU A 168 6.11 -8.38 -18.30
N THR A 169 4.84 -8.74 -18.06
CA THR A 169 3.96 -9.23 -19.13
C THR A 169 3.42 -8.08 -20.00
N PRO A 170 2.92 -8.36 -21.21
CA PRO A 170 2.28 -7.36 -22.06
C PRO A 170 1.10 -6.61 -21.40
N GLU A 171 0.41 -7.26 -20.47
CA GLU A 171 -0.71 -6.69 -19.72
C GLU A 171 -0.25 -5.80 -18.55
N GLY A 172 1.05 -5.77 -18.24
CA GLY A 172 1.63 -4.96 -17.16
C GLY A 172 1.83 -5.72 -15.84
N MET A 173 1.62 -7.02 -15.79
CA MET A 173 1.85 -7.80 -14.58
C MET A 173 3.34 -8.08 -14.37
N ILE A 174 3.86 -7.88 -13.15
CA ILE A 174 5.25 -8.17 -12.81
C ILE A 174 5.32 -9.37 -11.88
N LYS A 175 6.12 -10.37 -12.24
CA LYS A 175 6.24 -11.63 -11.50
C LYS A 175 7.69 -12.00 -11.20
N PHE A 176 7.89 -12.67 -10.08
CA PHE A 176 9.05 -13.52 -9.79
C PHE A 176 8.69 -14.98 -10.12
N PRO A 177 9.08 -15.53 -11.29
CA PRO A 177 8.65 -16.86 -11.71
C PRO A 177 9.07 -17.96 -10.72
N ALA A 178 10.29 -17.87 -10.19
CA ALA A 178 10.87 -18.89 -9.30
C ALA A 178 10.07 -19.10 -7.99
N GLN A 179 9.37 -18.07 -7.51
CA GLN A 179 8.55 -18.14 -6.28
C GLN A 179 7.05 -18.11 -6.57
N ASN A 180 6.66 -17.96 -7.84
CA ASN A 180 5.27 -17.77 -8.27
C ASN A 180 4.54 -16.68 -7.45
N VAL A 181 5.19 -15.52 -7.31
CA VAL A 181 4.65 -14.34 -6.61
C VAL A 181 4.73 -13.10 -7.51
N LEU A 182 3.89 -12.10 -7.24
CA LEU A 182 4.00 -10.78 -7.84
C LEU A 182 5.22 -10.02 -7.29
N ALA A 183 5.75 -9.10 -8.09
CA ALA A 183 6.98 -8.36 -7.80
C ALA A 183 6.74 -6.83 -7.86
N GLY A 184 5.75 -6.38 -7.09
CA GLY A 184 5.19 -5.02 -7.19
C GLY A 184 4.36 -4.84 -8.46
N ALA A 185 3.96 -3.60 -8.74
CA ALA A 185 3.08 -3.27 -9.86
C ALA A 185 3.77 -2.44 -10.95
N SER A 186 3.13 -2.35 -12.12
CA SER A 186 3.52 -1.44 -13.20
C SER A 186 2.47 -0.37 -13.52
N LEU A 187 1.24 -0.54 -13.04
CA LEU A 187 0.11 0.32 -13.40
C LEU A 187 -0.09 1.47 -12.40
N PRO A 188 -0.40 2.69 -12.87
CA PRO A 188 -0.56 3.86 -12.02
C PRO A 188 -1.85 3.80 -11.17
N ILE A 189 -1.92 4.65 -10.14
CA ILE A 189 -3.13 4.79 -9.29
C ILE A 189 -4.38 5.14 -10.11
N SER A 190 -4.24 5.84 -11.25
CA SER A 190 -5.37 6.14 -12.14
C SER A 190 -6.08 4.89 -12.68
N THR A 191 -5.34 3.82 -12.93
CA THR A 191 -5.92 2.50 -13.23
C THR A 191 -6.73 1.98 -12.04
N GLY A 192 -6.19 2.13 -10.83
CA GLY A 192 -6.86 1.75 -9.58
C GLY A 192 -8.19 2.48 -9.36
N VAL A 193 -8.24 3.78 -9.67
CA VAL A 193 -9.48 4.59 -9.60
C VAL A 193 -10.56 4.03 -10.53
N GLY A 194 -10.21 3.74 -11.78
CA GLY A 194 -11.15 3.16 -12.74
C GLY A 194 -11.63 1.76 -12.34
N ASN A 195 -10.69 0.92 -11.92
CA ASN A 195 -10.97 -0.46 -11.53
C ASN A 195 -11.82 -0.52 -10.26
N VAL A 196 -11.55 0.28 -9.23
CA VAL A 196 -12.35 0.26 -7.99
C VAL A 196 -13.79 0.66 -8.27
N MET A 197 -14.02 1.67 -9.13
CA MET A 197 -15.37 2.05 -9.56
C MET A 197 -16.07 0.90 -10.28
N ARG A 198 -15.38 0.28 -11.25
CA ARG A 198 -15.93 -0.85 -12.01
C ARG A 198 -16.24 -2.06 -11.14
N PHE A 199 -15.36 -2.40 -10.20
CA PHE A 199 -15.51 -3.60 -9.37
C PHE A 199 -16.55 -3.41 -8.27
N THR A 200 -16.65 -2.23 -7.67
CA THR A 200 -17.48 -1.99 -6.47
C THR A 200 -18.77 -1.24 -6.76
N GLY A 201 -18.86 -0.54 -7.89
CA GLY A 201 -19.94 0.40 -8.18
C GLY A 201 -19.88 1.71 -7.38
N CYS A 202 -18.76 2.00 -6.70
CA CYS A 202 -18.61 3.24 -5.93
C CYS A 202 -18.61 4.49 -6.84
N SER A 203 -18.92 5.64 -6.23
CA SER A 203 -18.93 6.91 -6.93
C SER A 203 -17.51 7.35 -7.32
N LEU A 204 -17.39 8.23 -8.33
CA LEU A 204 -16.12 8.87 -8.64
C LEU A 204 -15.55 9.62 -7.44
N ALA A 205 -16.40 10.27 -6.64
CA ALA A 205 -15.97 10.99 -5.44
C ALA A 205 -15.31 10.04 -4.43
N ASP A 206 -15.92 8.88 -4.17
CA ASP A 206 -15.35 7.86 -3.28
C ASP A 206 -14.02 7.33 -3.81
N ALA A 207 -13.94 7.01 -5.11
CA ALA A 207 -12.72 6.54 -5.73
C ALA A 207 -11.58 7.56 -5.64
N ILE A 208 -11.87 8.85 -5.87
CA ILE A 208 -10.90 9.93 -5.72
C ILE A 208 -10.52 10.15 -4.25
N HIS A 209 -11.45 10.04 -3.30
CA HIS A 209 -11.14 10.13 -1.87
C HIS A 209 -10.18 9.01 -1.43
N MET A 210 -10.42 7.77 -1.87
CA MET A 210 -9.53 6.65 -1.60
C MET A 210 -8.14 6.84 -2.22
N ALA A 211 -8.03 7.54 -3.36
CA ALA A 211 -6.76 7.84 -4.04
C ALA A 211 -6.05 9.13 -3.58
N SER A 212 -6.66 9.95 -2.71
CA SER A 212 -6.12 11.26 -2.34
C SER A 212 -6.37 11.63 -0.89
N ARG A 213 -7.59 12.06 -0.57
CA ARG A 213 -8.01 12.57 0.75
C ARG A 213 -7.64 11.64 1.89
N ASN A 214 -7.88 10.34 1.72
CA ASN A 214 -7.66 9.36 2.79
C ASN A 214 -6.17 9.22 3.11
N THR A 215 -5.30 9.23 2.09
CA THR A 215 -3.83 9.25 2.28
C THR A 215 -3.37 10.52 2.99
N ALA A 216 -3.94 11.68 2.65
CA ALA A 216 -3.61 12.93 3.34
C ALA A 216 -4.03 12.89 4.81
N ARG A 217 -5.25 12.40 5.10
CA ARG A 217 -5.75 12.23 6.47
C ARG A 217 -4.91 11.24 7.28
N LEU A 218 -4.55 10.09 6.69
CA LEU A 218 -3.73 9.06 7.32
C LEU A 218 -2.39 9.62 7.83
N HIS A 219 -1.78 10.51 7.07
CA HIS A 219 -0.48 11.10 7.40
C HIS A 219 -0.59 12.49 8.07
N GLY A 220 -1.78 12.90 8.54
CA GLY A 220 -1.99 14.18 9.20
C GLY A 220 -1.75 15.41 8.31
N LEU A 221 -1.75 15.25 6.99
CA LEU A 221 -1.50 16.33 6.02
C LEU A 221 -2.77 17.18 5.86
N SER A 222 -2.92 18.14 6.76
CA SER A 222 -4.12 19.00 6.82
C SER A 222 -4.19 20.04 5.71
N ASP A 223 -3.13 20.29 4.96
CA ASP A 223 -3.07 21.32 3.92
C ASP A 223 -3.40 20.80 2.51
N ARG A 224 -3.67 19.51 2.30
CA ARG A 224 -3.95 18.90 0.99
C ARG A 224 -4.95 17.74 1.07
N GLY A 225 -5.30 17.17 -0.08
CA GLY A 225 -6.27 16.06 -0.20
C GLY A 225 -7.73 16.52 -0.31
N GLU A 226 -7.99 17.82 -0.32
CA GLU A 226 -9.32 18.41 -0.49
C GLU A 226 -9.23 19.67 -1.35
N ILE A 227 -10.23 19.89 -2.21
CA ILE A 227 -10.37 21.13 -2.98
C ILE A 227 -11.16 22.12 -2.12
N LYS A 228 -10.45 22.94 -1.34
CA LYS A 228 -11.04 23.93 -0.44
C LYS A 228 -10.15 25.18 -0.37
N VAL A 229 -10.78 26.35 -0.26
CA VAL A 229 -10.07 27.62 -0.05
C VAL A 229 -9.13 27.53 1.16
N GLY A 230 -7.90 27.98 0.98
CA GLY A 230 -6.85 27.93 2.01
C GLY A 230 -6.00 26.65 2.03
N LYS A 231 -6.35 25.61 1.26
CA LYS A 231 -5.52 24.41 1.07
C LYS A 231 -4.48 24.64 -0.03
N ARG A 232 -3.41 23.84 -0.02
CA ARG A 232 -2.39 23.78 -1.07
C ARG A 232 -3.04 23.37 -2.39
N ALA A 233 -2.73 24.11 -3.46
CA ALA A 233 -3.20 23.83 -4.81
C ALA A 233 -2.41 22.69 -5.46
N ASP A 234 -2.58 21.48 -4.91
CA ASP A 234 -2.17 20.22 -5.53
C ASP A 234 -3.41 19.62 -6.22
N LEU A 235 -3.51 19.78 -7.54
CA LEU A 235 -4.72 19.50 -8.32
C LEU A 235 -4.39 18.68 -9.56
N ILE A 236 -5.34 17.86 -9.99
CA ILE A 236 -5.32 17.22 -11.30
C ILE A 236 -6.58 17.60 -12.08
N LEU A 237 -6.42 17.85 -13.37
CA LEU A 237 -7.51 17.88 -14.34
C LEU A 237 -7.44 16.57 -15.13
N PHE A 238 -8.56 15.89 -15.29
CA PHE A 238 -8.61 14.61 -15.99
C PHE A 238 -9.93 14.45 -16.74
N THR A 239 -9.89 13.59 -17.76
CA THR A 239 -11.06 13.06 -18.44
C THR A 239 -11.31 11.64 -17.94
N LEU A 240 -12.58 11.31 -17.70
CA LEU A 240 -13.01 9.95 -17.39
C LEU A 240 -13.92 9.45 -18.51
N LYS A 241 -13.48 8.41 -19.23
CA LYS A 241 -14.26 7.77 -20.29
C LYS A 241 -14.28 6.26 -20.07
N GLU A 242 -15.47 5.66 -19.99
CA GLU A 242 -15.63 4.20 -19.83
C GLU A 242 -14.83 3.63 -18.64
N GLY A 243 -14.70 4.40 -17.56
CA GLY A 243 -13.93 4.02 -16.36
C GLY A 243 -12.42 4.24 -16.48
N ALA A 244 -11.89 4.64 -17.64
CA ALA A 244 -10.48 5.00 -17.80
C ALA A 244 -10.25 6.48 -17.47
N LEU A 245 -9.36 6.76 -16.51
CA LEU A 245 -8.96 8.11 -16.10
C LEU A 245 -7.68 8.53 -16.82
N SER A 246 -7.77 9.57 -17.64
CA SER A 246 -6.65 10.18 -18.34
C SER A 246 -6.36 11.57 -17.78
N ILE A 247 -5.17 11.79 -17.24
CA ILE A 247 -4.75 13.08 -16.68
C ILE A 247 -4.45 14.05 -17.83
N ASN A 248 -5.11 15.21 -17.84
CA ASN A 248 -4.87 16.28 -18.79
C ASN A 248 -3.93 17.35 -18.25
N LYS A 249 -3.93 17.59 -16.93
CA LYS A 249 -3.08 18.60 -16.29
C LYS A 249 -2.78 18.22 -14.84
N THR A 250 -1.58 18.54 -14.38
CA THR A 250 -1.20 18.45 -12.97
C THR A 250 -0.66 19.79 -12.50
N ILE A 251 -1.15 20.23 -11.34
CA ILE A 251 -0.73 21.46 -10.66
C ILE A 251 -0.20 21.05 -9.29
N ILE A 252 0.99 21.52 -8.94
CA ILE A 252 1.62 21.28 -7.63
C ILE A 252 1.95 22.63 -7.00
N ALA A 253 1.46 22.88 -5.79
CA ALA A 253 1.59 24.16 -5.08
C ALA A 253 1.23 25.38 -5.96
N GLY A 254 0.18 25.24 -6.77
CA GLY A 254 -0.30 26.30 -7.66
C GLY A 254 0.50 26.49 -8.96
N LYS A 255 1.53 25.67 -9.20
CA LYS A 255 2.31 25.69 -10.44
C LYS A 255 1.91 24.52 -11.32
N GLU A 256 1.58 24.80 -12.58
CA GLU A 256 1.43 23.74 -13.57
C GLU A 256 2.77 23.02 -13.78
N VAL A 257 2.75 21.69 -13.66
CA VAL A 257 3.95 20.83 -13.81
C VAL A 257 3.80 19.80 -14.92
N TYR A 258 2.59 19.63 -15.44
CA TYR A 258 2.28 18.72 -16.55
C TYR A 258 1.02 19.18 -17.25
N THR A 259 1.03 19.14 -18.58
CA THR A 259 -0.13 19.28 -19.46
C THR A 259 0.01 18.24 -20.57
N ALA A 260 -1.06 17.48 -20.81
CA ALA A 260 -1.11 16.53 -21.91
C ALA A 260 -1.15 17.29 -23.25
N GLU A 261 -0.40 16.80 -24.24
CA GLU A 261 -0.42 17.30 -25.61
C GLU A 261 -1.75 17.03 -26.33
#